data_AF-A0A849U7D3-F1
#
_entry.id   AF-A0A849U7D3-F1
#
_cell.length_a   1.000
_cell.length_b   1.000
_cell.length_c   1.000
_cell.angle_alpha   90.00
_cell.angle_beta   90.00
_cell.angle_gamma   90.00
#
_symmetry.space_group_name_H-M   'P 1'
#
loop_
_entity.id
_entity.type
_entity.pdbx_description
1 polymer ?
#
loop_
_entity_poly.entity_id
_entity_poly.type
_entity_poly.pdbx_seq_one_letter_code
_entity_poly.pdbx_strand_id
1 'polypeptide(L)'
;MSNHSLSLREQISHALQHLDHVLPGQAPILDFVHHNTLHGFQHLPFDEALAAFKALTGIDGYLPEFRFRDFYQQGRITQSDLDAAFSQSPDLNAEQLVCIAGEIAIPRLDIYRIALLYDLPALSVSQLNWQIEECGALSDFQSDVPQDIRSRFKDTQAIKKLWESLLSKLELQHAALHPETLMDGALDAAEDWLAEPHANGLTHPDMQQQARAILDNQLAELGDSKTLRGLVLALTGKDILDAIRPQLIRICASALDQGVAAWQLPERAELGLYRAWRATAALDANPFLHELPDWQEIIAELPEDAIDTIIVELSHLDIPQDKWPGYLQRLALEIPGWSGIINWRQ
;
A
#
# COMPACT_ATOMS: atom_id res chain seq x y z
N MET A 1 20.61 -3.37 -45.98
CA MET A 1 20.09 -2.18 -45.28
C MET A 1 20.49 -2.32 -43.84
N SER A 2 21.56 -1.62 -43.44
CA SER A 2 22.19 -1.69 -42.13
C SER A 2 21.32 -0.97 -41.10
N ASN A 3 20.75 -1.74 -40.17
CA ASN A 3 20.13 -1.23 -38.95
C ASN A 3 21.22 -0.51 -38.15
N HIS A 4 21.23 0.82 -38.14
CA HIS A 4 22.02 1.57 -37.18
C HIS A 4 21.39 1.35 -35.80
N SER A 5 22.05 0.59 -34.92
CA SER A 5 21.73 0.61 -33.50
C SER A 5 21.97 2.03 -33.02
N LEU A 6 20.90 2.73 -32.63
CA LEU A 6 21.01 4.02 -31.94
C LEU A 6 21.87 3.84 -30.69
N SER A 7 22.72 4.81 -30.39
CA SER A 7 23.38 4.85 -29.09
C SER A 7 22.33 4.95 -27.97
N LEU A 8 22.67 4.48 -26.77
CA LEU A 8 21.75 4.54 -25.62
C LEU A 8 21.27 5.98 -25.36
N ARG A 9 22.17 6.96 -25.47
CA ARG A 9 21.85 8.39 -25.35
C ARG A 9 20.83 8.86 -26.40
N GLU A 10 20.98 8.46 -27.66
CA GLU A 10 20.03 8.80 -28.72
C GLU A 10 18.65 8.16 -28.47
N GLN A 11 18.63 6.90 -28.00
CA GLN A 11 17.39 6.21 -27.65
C GLN A 11 16.64 6.93 -26.53
N ILE A 12 17.33 7.28 -25.44
CA ILE A 12 16.72 8.04 -24.34
C ILE A 12 16.26 9.42 -24.81
N SER A 13 17.10 10.14 -25.57
CA SER A 13 16.74 11.46 -26.09
C SER A 13 15.46 11.41 -26.94
N HIS A 14 15.36 10.41 -27.82
CA HIS A 14 14.17 10.21 -28.64
C HIS A 14 12.94 9.83 -27.80
N ALA A 15 13.10 8.99 -26.78
CA ALA A 15 12.03 8.65 -25.85
C ALA A 15 11.52 9.87 -25.08
N LEU A 16 12.42 10.75 -24.64
CA LEU A 16 12.05 11.99 -23.95
C LEU A 16 11.34 12.98 -24.88
N GLN A 17 11.82 13.15 -26.12
CA GLN A 17 11.12 13.98 -27.13
C GLN A 17 9.71 13.45 -27.45
N HIS A 18 9.50 12.13 -27.38
CA HIS A 18 8.17 11.57 -27.58
C HIS A 18 7.16 12.01 -26.51
N LEU A 19 7.63 12.37 -25.30
CA LEU A 19 6.75 12.82 -24.22
C LEU A 19 5.98 14.09 -24.56
N ASP A 20 6.46 14.93 -25.47
CA ASP A 20 5.73 16.11 -25.99
C ASP A 20 4.37 15.75 -26.59
N HIS A 21 4.24 14.52 -27.11
CA HIS A 21 3.01 14.04 -27.74
C HIS A 21 2.06 13.36 -26.74
N VAL A 22 2.54 13.08 -25.52
CA VAL A 22 1.81 12.32 -24.49
C VAL A 22 1.41 13.22 -23.32
N LEU A 23 2.30 14.13 -22.92
CA LEU A 23 2.09 15.07 -21.83
C LEU A 23 1.28 16.28 -22.33
N PRO A 24 0.50 16.92 -21.45
CA PRO A 24 -0.29 18.09 -21.83
C PRO A 24 0.63 19.26 -22.21
N GLY A 25 0.53 19.72 -23.46
CA GLY A 25 1.28 20.90 -23.96
C GLY A 25 0.69 22.25 -23.57
N GLN A 26 -0.28 22.30 -22.64
CA GLN A 26 -0.95 23.53 -22.21
C GLN A 26 -0.38 24.04 -20.88
N ALA A 27 -0.31 25.37 -20.74
CA ALA A 27 0.10 26.01 -19.50
C ALA A 27 -0.93 25.77 -18.36
N PRO A 28 -0.50 25.71 -17.08
CA PRO A 28 -1.41 25.57 -15.96
C PRO A 28 -2.41 26.74 -15.89
N ILE A 29 -3.68 26.42 -15.60
CA ILE A 29 -4.77 27.40 -15.46
C ILE A 29 -4.46 28.31 -14.26
N LEU A 30 -4.48 29.63 -14.49
CA LEU A 30 -4.08 30.66 -13.52
C LEU A 30 -5.02 30.77 -12.30
N ASP A 31 -6.33 30.52 -12.49
CA ASP A 31 -7.34 30.68 -11.44
C ASP A 31 -8.05 29.35 -11.17
N PHE A 32 -7.95 28.85 -9.94
CA PHE A 32 -8.64 27.63 -9.49
C PHE A 32 -9.79 28.00 -8.54
N VAL A 33 -11.02 28.09 -9.07
CA VAL A 33 -12.23 28.20 -8.24
C VAL A 33 -12.70 26.78 -7.94
N HIS A 34 -12.48 26.32 -6.70
CA HIS A 34 -13.07 25.06 -6.24
C HIS A 34 -14.34 25.37 -5.46
N HIS A 35 -15.48 24.86 -5.93
CA HIS A 35 -16.67 24.75 -5.09
C HIS A 35 -16.54 23.48 -4.25
N ASN A 36 -16.78 23.57 -2.94
CA ASN A 36 -16.87 22.39 -2.08
C ASN A 36 -17.98 21.49 -2.65
N THR A 37 -17.63 20.26 -3.03
CA THR A 37 -18.54 19.29 -3.66
C THR A 37 -19.72 18.91 -2.77
N LEU A 38 -19.59 19.09 -1.45
CA LEU A 38 -20.67 18.87 -0.47
C LEU A 38 -21.63 20.05 -0.32
N HIS A 39 -21.41 21.18 -1.00
CA HIS A 39 -22.24 22.38 -0.84
C HIS A 39 -23.74 22.12 -1.08
N GLY A 40 -24.08 21.20 -2.00
CA GLY A 40 -25.47 20.80 -2.26
C GLY A 40 -26.17 20.10 -1.08
N PHE A 41 -25.41 19.54 -0.14
CA PHE A 41 -25.90 18.74 0.98
C PHE A 41 -25.88 19.49 2.32
N GLN A 42 -25.53 20.78 2.32
CA GLN A 42 -25.38 21.60 3.55
C GLN A 42 -26.63 21.71 4.43
N HIS A 43 -27.79 21.32 3.90
CA HIS A 43 -29.07 21.32 4.60
C HIS A 43 -29.29 20.04 5.42
N LEU A 44 -28.44 19.03 5.27
CA LEU A 44 -28.47 17.78 6.02
C LEU A 44 -27.45 17.82 7.17
N PRO A 45 -27.68 17.07 8.27
CA PRO A 45 -26.64 16.75 9.24
C PRO A 45 -25.41 16.12 8.55
N PHE A 46 -24.22 16.31 9.14
CA PHE A 46 -22.96 15.94 8.49
C PHE A 46 -22.89 14.47 8.04
N ASP A 47 -23.25 13.53 8.93
CA ASP A 47 -23.26 12.09 8.61
C ASP A 47 -24.24 11.75 7.48
N GLU A 48 -25.43 12.36 7.51
CA GLU A 48 -26.45 12.19 6.48
C GLU A 48 -26.01 12.80 5.14
N ALA A 49 -25.34 13.95 5.17
CA ALA A 49 -24.79 14.62 3.99
C ALA A 49 -23.74 13.74 3.31
N LEU A 50 -22.81 13.16 4.07
CA LEU A 50 -21.79 12.27 3.53
C LEU A 50 -22.39 10.96 3.01
N ALA A 51 -23.36 10.39 3.72
CA ALA A 51 -24.06 9.19 3.25
C ALA A 51 -24.82 9.45 1.94
N ALA A 52 -25.54 10.57 1.83
CA ALA A 52 -26.25 10.97 0.62
C ALA A 52 -25.28 11.26 -0.55
N PHE A 53 -24.16 11.93 -0.27
CA PHE A 53 -23.11 12.17 -1.26
C PHE A 53 -22.50 10.86 -1.77
N LYS A 54 -22.16 9.92 -0.88
CA LYS A 54 -21.65 8.60 -1.26
C LYS A 54 -22.67 7.82 -2.09
N ALA A 55 -23.95 7.81 -1.69
CA ALA A 55 -25.00 7.13 -2.44
C ALA A 55 -25.17 7.70 -3.86
N LEU A 56 -24.99 9.02 -4.03
CA LEU A 56 -25.10 9.68 -5.33
C LEU A 56 -23.86 9.49 -6.22
N THR A 57 -22.66 9.57 -5.64
CA THR A 57 -21.41 9.69 -6.40
C THR A 57 -20.54 8.44 -6.37
N GLY A 58 -20.78 7.53 -5.43
CA GLY A 58 -19.90 6.41 -5.12
C GLY A 58 -18.62 6.80 -4.36
N ILE A 59 -18.42 8.08 -4.03
CA ILE A 59 -17.21 8.56 -3.36
C ILE A 59 -17.40 8.50 -1.84
N ASP A 60 -16.46 7.86 -1.16
CA ASP A 60 -16.40 7.83 0.30
C ASP A 60 -16.03 9.20 0.88
N GLY A 61 -16.88 9.69 1.79
CA GLY A 61 -16.64 10.94 2.53
C GLY A 61 -15.78 10.77 3.79
N TYR A 62 -15.60 9.52 4.24
CA TYR A 62 -14.77 9.15 5.37
C TYR A 62 -13.49 8.47 4.89
N LEU A 63 -12.45 8.52 5.73
CA LEU A 63 -11.28 7.68 5.52
C LEU A 63 -11.66 6.21 5.68
N PRO A 64 -10.95 5.28 5.01
CA PRO A 64 -11.15 3.85 5.24
C PRO A 64 -10.73 3.47 6.67
N GLU A 65 -11.36 2.43 7.23
CA GLU A 65 -11.19 2.02 8.65
C GLU A 65 -9.73 1.80 9.05
N PHE A 66 -8.91 1.20 8.18
CA PHE A 66 -7.50 0.94 8.47
C PHE A 66 -6.71 2.22 8.78
N ARG A 67 -7.06 3.37 8.18
CA ARG A 67 -6.40 4.65 8.47
C ARG A 67 -6.70 5.15 9.88
N PHE A 68 -7.89 4.88 10.40
CA PHE A 68 -8.21 5.21 11.80
C PHE A 68 -7.42 4.31 12.77
N ARG A 69 -7.24 3.02 12.43
CA ARG A 69 -6.37 2.11 13.19
C ARG A 69 -4.91 2.57 13.18
N ASP A 70 -4.39 3.00 12.04
CA ASP A 70 -3.05 3.60 11.93
C ASP A 70 -2.92 4.85 12.82
N PHE A 71 -3.92 5.74 12.81
CA PHE A 71 -3.92 6.92 13.67
C PHE A 71 -3.97 6.56 15.16
N TYR A 72 -4.66 5.48 15.53
CA TYR A 72 -4.64 4.97 16.90
C TYR A 72 -3.26 4.44 17.30
N GLN A 73 -2.63 3.63 16.44
CA GLN A 73 -1.27 3.11 16.66
C GLN A 73 -0.22 4.24 16.76
N GLN A 74 -0.41 5.33 16.02
CA GLN A 74 0.44 6.53 16.08
C GLN A 74 0.13 7.44 17.29
N GLY A 75 -0.87 7.11 18.12
CA GLY A 75 -1.32 7.94 19.24
C GLY A 75 -2.01 9.24 18.83
N ARG A 76 -2.39 9.41 17.55
CA ARG A 76 -3.21 10.53 17.06
C ARG A 76 -4.67 10.39 17.49
N ILE A 77 -5.16 9.16 17.56
CA ILE A 77 -6.42 8.80 18.24
C ILE A 77 -6.01 8.06 19.50
N THR A 78 -6.57 8.43 20.64
CA THR A 78 -6.23 7.87 21.94
C THR A 78 -7.40 7.07 22.51
N GLN A 79 -7.12 6.32 23.59
CA GLN A 79 -8.18 5.65 24.33
C GLN A 79 -9.23 6.64 24.86
N SER A 80 -8.82 7.83 25.28
CA SER A 80 -9.73 8.87 25.75
C SER A 80 -10.66 9.38 24.65
N ASP A 81 -10.19 9.42 23.40
CA ASP A 81 -11.02 9.85 22.26
C ASP A 81 -12.11 8.82 21.97
N LEU A 82 -11.77 7.52 22.02
CA LEU A 82 -12.76 6.45 21.89
C LEU A 82 -13.79 6.50 23.03
N ASP A 83 -13.35 6.70 24.26
CA ASP A 83 -14.23 6.75 25.44
C ASP A 83 -15.19 7.94 25.37
N ALA A 84 -14.72 9.08 24.89
CA ALA A 84 -15.55 10.24 24.62
C ALA A 84 -16.57 9.95 23.49
N ALA A 85 -16.15 9.27 22.41
CA ALA A 85 -17.04 8.92 21.31
C ALA A 85 -18.16 7.95 21.75
N PHE A 86 -17.84 6.93 22.54
CA PHE A 86 -18.83 6.01 23.09
C PHE A 86 -19.81 6.71 24.06
N SER A 87 -19.30 7.63 24.88
CA SER A 87 -20.13 8.41 25.81
C SER A 87 -21.13 9.33 25.10
N GLN A 88 -20.80 9.80 23.89
CA GLN A 88 -21.69 10.60 23.05
C GLN A 88 -22.72 9.77 22.26
N SER A 89 -22.61 8.43 22.30
CA SER A 89 -23.44 7.51 21.53
C SER A 89 -24.23 6.56 22.45
N PRO A 90 -25.21 7.05 23.22
CA PRO A 90 -25.95 6.25 24.21
C PRO A 90 -26.72 5.08 23.58
N ASP A 91 -27.11 5.20 22.32
CA ASP A 91 -27.87 4.17 21.58
C ASP A 91 -27.09 2.86 21.41
N LEU A 92 -25.75 2.89 21.57
CA LEU A 92 -24.89 1.70 21.50
C LEU A 92 -25.00 0.80 22.75
N ASN A 93 -25.58 1.30 23.85
CA ASN A 93 -25.70 0.55 25.11
C ASN A 93 -24.34 -0.06 25.57
N ALA A 94 -23.27 0.74 25.50
CA ALA A 94 -21.90 0.24 25.66
C ALA A 94 -21.63 -0.44 27.02
N GLU A 95 -22.27 0.02 28.10
CA GLU A 95 -22.09 -0.54 29.44
C GLU A 95 -22.86 -1.86 29.68
N GLN A 96 -23.73 -2.27 28.74
CA GLN A 96 -24.50 -3.50 28.90
C GLN A 96 -23.57 -4.71 28.92
N LEU A 97 -23.70 -5.55 29.96
CA LEU A 97 -22.99 -6.82 30.05
C LEU A 97 -23.50 -7.80 28.99
N VAL A 98 -22.57 -8.37 28.23
CA VAL A 98 -22.82 -9.41 27.23
C VAL A 98 -22.74 -10.78 27.89
N CYS A 99 -21.68 -11.02 28.65
CA CYS A 99 -21.52 -12.26 29.42
C CYS A 99 -20.58 -12.07 30.62
N ILE A 100 -20.57 -13.07 31.50
CA ILE A 100 -19.62 -13.18 32.61
C ILE A 100 -18.87 -14.50 32.44
N ALA A 101 -17.55 -14.43 32.31
CA ALA A 101 -16.67 -15.57 32.16
C ALA A 101 -15.80 -15.70 33.42
N GLY A 102 -16.24 -16.53 34.38
CA GLY A 102 -15.62 -16.63 35.69
C GLY A 102 -15.78 -15.33 36.49
N GLU A 103 -14.67 -14.67 36.81
CA GLU A 103 -14.66 -13.37 37.49
C GLU A 103 -14.62 -12.17 36.51
N ILE A 104 -14.56 -12.41 35.20
CA ILE A 104 -14.44 -11.38 34.18
C ILE A 104 -15.84 -11.07 33.63
N ALA A 105 -16.30 -9.84 33.84
CA ALA A 105 -17.51 -9.31 33.20
C ALA A 105 -17.12 -8.67 31.86
N ILE A 106 -17.81 -9.06 30.77
CA ILE A 106 -17.54 -8.55 29.42
C ILE A 106 -18.69 -7.63 29.01
N PRO A 107 -18.53 -6.30 29.08
CA PRO A 107 -19.47 -5.33 28.53
C PRO A 107 -19.40 -5.27 27.00
N ARG A 108 -20.47 -4.74 26.38
CA ARG A 108 -20.50 -4.45 24.93
C ARG A 108 -19.36 -3.53 24.48
N LEU A 109 -18.99 -2.57 25.34
CA LEU A 109 -17.90 -1.64 25.10
C LEU A 109 -16.59 -2.35 24.72
N ASP A 110 -16.25 -3.44 25.40
CA ASP A 110 -15.02 -4.18 25.13
C ASP A 110 -15.05 -4.84 23.74
N ILE A 111 -16.22 -5.35 23.33
CA ILE A 111 -16.42 -5.93 21.99
C ILE A 111 -16.28 -4.84 20.91
N TYR A 112 -16.94 -3.70 21.09
CA TYR A 112 -16.85 -2.59 20.14
C TYR A 112 -15.42 -2.04 20.02
N ARG A 113 -14.71 -1.92 21.15
CA ARG A 113 -13.30 -1.52 21.14
C ARG A 113 -12.45 -2.49 20.35
N ILE A 114 -12.63 -3.81 20.54
CA ILE A 114 -11.89 -4.81 19.77
C ILE A 114 -12.20 -4.68 18.28
N ALA A 115 -13.48 -4.56 17.89
CA ALA A 115 -13.88 -4.44 16.48
C ALA A 115 -13.36 -3.16 15.79
N LEU A 116 -13.22 -2.06 16.53
CA LEU A 116 -12.65 -0.81 16.00
C LEU A 116 -11.13 -0.89 15.87
N LEU A 117 -10.46 -1.46 16.87
CA LEU A 117 -9.00 -1.42 16.98
C LEU A 117 -8.27 -2.53 16.23
N TYR A 118 -8.91 -3.68 16.05
CA TYR A 118 -8.33 -4.85 15.39
C TYR A 118 -9.12 -5.18 14.13
N ASP A 119 -8.39 -5.54 13.08
CA ASP A 119 -8.99 -6.01 11.84
C ASP A 119 -9.31 -7.51 11.97
N LEU A 120 -10.58 -7.87 11.76
CA LEU A 120 -11.06 -9.25 11.86
C LEU A 120 -11.62 -9.70 10.50
N PRO A 121 -10.78 -9.77 9.44
CA PRO A 121 -11.24 -10.11 8.10
C PRO A 121 -11.69 -11.56 8.02
N ALA A 122 -12.71 -11.83 7.20
CA ALA A 122 -13.10 -13.19 6.86
C ALA A 122 -11.97 -13.86 6.07
N LEU A 123 -11.50 -15.02 6.53
CA LEU A 123 -10.47 -15.79 5.86
C LEU A 123 -11.10 -16.84 4.94
N SER A 124 -10.55 -16.97 3.73
CA SER A 124 -10.75 -18.18 2.92
C SER A 124 -10.05 -19.38 3.56
N VAL A 125 -10.47 -20.59 3.19
CA VAL A 125 -9.83 -21.84 3.67
C VAL A 125 -8.34 -21.86 3.35
N SER A 126 -7.94 -21.45 2.15
CA SER A 126 -6.53 -21.41 1.75
C SER A 126 -5.72 -20.41 2.56
N GLN A 127 -6.27 -19.22 2.84
CA GLN A 127 -5.61 -18.23 3.70
C GLN A 127 -5.48 -18.75 5.14
N LEU A 128 -6.50 -19.43 5.65
CA LEU A 128 -6.45 -20.03 6.99
C LEU A 128 -5.32 -21.08 7.05
N ASN A 129 -5.23 -21.98 6.07
CA ASN A 129 -4.18 -23.01 6.02
C ASN A 129 -2.79 -22.38 5.98
N TRP A 130 -2.57 -21.41 5.09
CA TRP A 130 -1.29 -20.69 5.00
C TRP A 130 -0.92 -19.99 6.32
N GLN A 131 -1.90 -19.36 6.98
CA GLN A 131 -1.67 -18.72 8.29
C GLN A 131 -1.25 -19.74 9.36
N ILE A 132 -1.85 -20.94 9.36
CA ILE A 132 -1.53 -22.00 10.31
C ILE A 132 -0.13 -22.58 10.05
N GLU A 133 0.17 -22.93 8.79
CA GLU A 133 1.38 -23.65 8.39
C GLU A 133 2.61 -22.74 8.32
N GLU A 134 2.49 -21.59 7.67
CA GLU A 134 3.63 -20.71 7.36
C GLU A 134 3.80 -19.56 8.38
N CYS A 135 2.69 -19.07 8.95
CA CYS A 135 2.71 -17.95 9.90
C CYS A 135 2.53 -18.38 11.36
N GLY A 136 2.41 -19.69 11.63
CA GLY A 136 2.30 -20.21 12.98
C GLY A 136 1.09 -19.70 13.75
N ALA A 137 -0.04 -19.41 13.09
CA ALA A 137 -1.20 -18.75 13.71
C ALA A 137 -1.80 -19.47 14.94
N LEU A 138 -1.56 -20.78 15.08
CA LEU A 138 -2.00 -21.57 16.26
C LEU A 138 -0.90 -21.76 17.32
N SER A 139 0.29 -21.24 17.06
CA SER A 139 1.49 -21.39 17.89
C SER A 139 1.97 -20.05 18.45
N ASP A 140 1.87 -18.98 17.66
CA ASP A 140 2.40 -17.65 17.97
C ASP A 140 1.29 -16.61 18.12
N PHE A 141 1.49 -15.65 19.03
CA PHE A 141 0.60 -14.50 19.16
C PHE A 141 0.84 -13.51 18.02
N GLN A 142 -0.24 -13.07 17.38
CA GLN A 142 -0.19 -11.99 16.39
C GLN A 142 0.47 -10.74 16.98
N SER A 143 1.17 -9.97 16.15
CA SER A 143 2.00 -8.82 16.58
C SER A 143 1.21 -7.69 17.23
N ASP A 144 -0.08 -7.57 16.92
CA ASP A 144 -1.00 -6.57 17.45
C ASP A 144 -1.58 -6.93 18.82
N VAL A 145 -1.49 -8.18 19.28
CA VAL A 145 -1.95 -8.56 20.62
C VAL A 145 -1.10 -7.86 21.71
N PRO A 146 -1.69 -7.11 22.65
CA PRO A 146 -0.95 -6.42 23.71
C PRO A 146 -0.12 -7.35 24.61
N GLN A 147 1.06 -6.89 25.05
CA GLN A 147 2.01 -7.71 25.81
C GLN A 147 1.46 -8.16 27.17
N ASP A 148 0.66 -7.32 27.83
CA ASP A 148 -0.02 -7.66 29.08
C ASP A 148 -1.00 -8.81 28.90
N ILE A 149 -1.70 -8.89 27.76
CA ILE A 149 -2.57 -10.02 27.42
C ILE A 149 -1.75 -11.27 27.13
N ARG A 150 -0.67 -11.18 26.33
CA ARG A 150 0.22 -12.32 26.05
C ARG A 150 0.76 -12.93 27.34
N SER A 151 1.16 -12.08 28.30
CA SER A 151 1.74 -12.53 29.57
C SER A 151 0.78 -13.35 30.45
N ARG A 152 -0.53 -13.28 30.21
CA ARG A 152 -1.55 -14.09 30.91
C ARG A 152 -1.52 -15.55 30.45
N PHE A 153 -1.02 -15.81 29.25
CA PHE A 153 -0.89 -17.15 28.69
C PHE A 153 0.54 -17.67 28.88
N LYS A 154 0.73 -18.54 29.86
CA LYS A 154 2.04 -19.15 30.18
C LYS A 154 2.31 -20.45 29.42
N ASP A 155 1.28 -21.04 28.84
CA ASP A 155 1.34 -22.32 28.12
C ASP A 155 1.54 -22.05 26.63
N THR A 156 2.57 -22.65 26.04
CA THR A 156 2.87 -22.60 24.61
C THR A 156 1.78 -23.23 23.75
N GLN A 157 0.89 -24.05 24.35
CA GLN A 157 -0.28 -24.63 23.67
C GLN A 157 -1.58 -23.87 23.94
N ALA A 158 -1.54 -22.73 24.64
CA ALA A 158 -2.74 -22.00 25.00
C ALA A 158 -3.58 -21.58 23.79
N ILE A 159 -2.93 -21.13 22.71
CA ILE A 159 -3.60 -20.67 21.49
C ILE A 159 -4.34 -21.84 20.82
N LYS A 160 -3.66 -22.99 20.65
CA LYS A 160 -4.28 -24.21 20.11
C LYS A 160 -5.47 -24.68 20.95
N LYS A 161 -5.33 -24.72 22.28
CA LYS A 161 -6.43 -25.10 23.18
C LYS A 161 -7.61 -24.13 23.11
N LEU A 162 -7.33 -22.82 22.99
CA LEU A 162 -8.37 -21.81 22.80
C LEU A 162 -9.11 -22.03 21.48
N TRP A 163 -8.38 -22.27 20.40
CA TRP A 163 -8.94 -22.58 19.09
C TRP A 163 -9.85 -23.82 19.11
N GLU A 164 -9.37 -24.93 19.67
CA GLU A 164 -10.15 -26.18 19.82
C GLU A 164 -11.42 -25.96 20.67
N SER A 165 -11.30 -25.15 21.74
CA SER A 165 -12.43 -24.81 22.60
C SER A 165 -13.48 -23.96 21.88
N LEU A 166 -13.04 -23.00 21.05
CA LEU A 166 -13.92 -22.17 20.23
C LEU A 166 -14.67 -22.99 19.19
N LEU A 167 -13.95 -23.85 18.46
CA LEU A 167 -14.57 -24.75 17.49
C LEU A 167 -15.61 -25.65 18.15
N SER A 168 -15.28 -26.24 19.30
CA SER A 168 -16.22 -27.07 20.06
C SER A 168 -17.45 -26.27 20.53
N LYS A 169 -17.26 -25.03 21.01
CA LYS A 169 -18.36 -24.19 21.50
C LYS A 169 -19.27 -23.67 20.41
N LEU A 170 -18.73 -23.41 19.23
CA LEU A 170 -19.47 -22.92 18.07
C LEU A 170 -19.97 -24.05 17.17
N GLU A 171 -19.72 -25.31 17.56
CA GLU A 171 -20.06 -26.50 16.76
C GLU A 171 -19.48 -26.44 15.33
N LEU A 172 -18.27 -25.88 15.22
CA LEU A 172 -17.54 -25.74 13.96
C LEU A 172 -16.59 -26.91 13.77
N GLN A 173 -16.54 -27.44 12.55
CA GLN A 173 -15.55 -28.44 12.16
C GLN A 173 -14.21 -27.76 11.82
N HIS A 174 -13.09 -28.48 12.01
CA HIS A 174 -11.82 -28.02 11.47
C HIS A 174 -11.96 -27.91 9.95
N ALA A 175 -11.56 -26.77 9.38
CA ALA A 175 -11.33 -26.70 7.94
C ALA A 175 -10.35 -27.81 7.58
N ALA A 176 -10.72 -28.69 6.65
CA ALA A 176 -9.93 -29.85 6.29
C ALA A 176 -8.47 -29.42 6.02
N LEU A 177 -7.57 -29.92 6.87
CA LEU A 177 -6.13 -29.77 6.69
C LEU A 177 -5.76 -30.39 5.33
N HIS A 178 -4.83 -29.76 4.63
CA HIS A 178 -4.43 -30.15 3.27
C HIS A 178 -4.09 -31.65 3.15
N PRO A 179 -4.22 -32.25 1.95
CA PRO A 179 -3.94 -33.67 1.68
C PRO A 179 -2.57 -34.16 2.17
N GLU A 180 -1.57 -33.28 2.27
CA GLU A 180 -0.24 -33.63 2.79
C GLU A 180 -0.22 -33.85 4.32
N THR A 181 -1.13 -33.24 5.08
CA THR A 181 -1.28 -33.50 6.52
C THR A 181 -1.93 -34.85 6.79
N LEU A 182 -2.75 -35.34 5.84
CA LEU A 182 -3.36 -36.67 5.86
C LEU A 182 -2.37 -37.78 5.44
N MET A 183 -1.32 -37.46 4.67
CA MET A 183 -0.29 -38.46 4.31
C MET A 183 0.55 -38.91 5.52
N ASP A 184 0.69 -38.06 6.54
CA ASP A 184 1.51 -38.36 7.73
C ASP A 184 0.71 -38.88 8.93
N GLY A 185 -0.63 -38.85 8.92
CA GLY A 185 -1.44 -39.21 10.10
C GLY A 185 -2.85 -39.70 9.81
N ALA A 186 -3.05 -41.00 9.96
CA ALA A 186 -4.32 -41.75 10.08
C ALA A 186 -5.19 -41.85 8.80
N LEU A 187 -5.20 -43.07 8.22
CA LEU A 187 -6.04 -43.51 7.10
C LEU A 187 -7.55 -43.23 7.27
N ASP A 188 -8.05 -43.21 8.50
CA ASP A 188 -9.48 -43.04 8.78
C ASP A 188 -9.99 -41.62 8.43
N ALA A 189 -9.14 -40.59 8.49
CA ALA A 189 -9.52 -39.22 8.13
C ALA A 189 -9.52 -38.96 6.61
N ALA A 190 -8.87 -39.84 5.83
CA ALA A 190 -8.83 -39.74 4.37
C ALA A 190 -10.12 -40.29 3.71
N GLU A 191 -10.77 -41.29 4.32
CA GLU A 191 -12.03 -41.85 3.82
C GLU A 191 -13.19 -40.84 3.97
N ASP A 192 -13.27 -40.12 5.09
CA ASP A 192 -14.27 -39.06 5.28
C ASP A 192 -14.02 -37.86 4.35
N TRP A 193 -12.76 -37.51 4.06
CA TRP A 193 -12.39 -36.43 3.13
C TRP A 193 -12.73 -36.77 1.67
N LEU A 194 -12.55 -38.02 1.24
CA LEU A 194 -12.91 -38.48 -0.10
C LEU A 194 -14.43 -38.60 -0.31
N ALA A 195 -15.21 -38.71 0.77
CA ALA A 195 -16.66 -38.84 0.72
C ALA A 195 -17.39 -37.48 0.56
N GLU A 196 -16.73 -36.37 0.90
CA GLU A 196 -17.28 -35.02 0.73
C GLU A 196 -17.02 -34.48 -0.70
N PRO A 197 -18.05 -33.96 -1.40
CA PRO A 197 -17.87 -33.34 -2.70
C PRO A 197 -17.28 -31.93 -2.50
N HIS A 198 -15.99 -31.85 -2.19
CA HIS A 198 -15.29 -30.57 -2.12
C HIS A 198 -15.16 -29.99 -3.53
N ALA A 199 -15.97 -28.96 -3.78
CA ALA A 199 -16.02 -28.22 -5.02
C ALA A 199 -14.64 -27.63 -5.37
N ASN A 200 -14.06 -28.04 -6.50
CA ASN A 200 -13.06 -27.29 -7.28
C ASN A 200 -11.85 -26.69 -6.53
N GLY A 201 -11.33 -27.35 -5.48
CA GLY A 201 -10.12 -26.89 -4.80
C GLY A 201 -8.86 -27.15 -5.63
N LEU A 202 -8.17 -26.09 -6.06
CA LEU A 202 -6.86 -26.15 -6.71
C LEU A 202 -5.82 -26.79 -5.77
N THR A 203 -5.00 -27.72 -6.27
CA THR A 203 -3.94 -28.34 -5.47
C THR A 203 -2.77 -27.36 -5.23
N HIS A 204 -1.97 -27.53 -4.18
CA HIS A 204 -0.79 -26.69 -3.92
C HIS A 204 0.19 -26.57 -5.11
N PRO A 205 0.54 -27.65 -5.85
CA PRO A 205 1.36 -27.52 -7.06
C PRO A 205 0.65 -26.73 -8.17
N ASP A 206 -0.68 -26.85 -8.32
CA ASP A 206 -1.45 -26.02 -9.25
C ASP A 206 -1.42 -24.55 -8.83
N MET A 207 -1.51 -24.26 -7.52
CA MET A 207 -1.43 -22.91 -6.96
C MET A 207 -0.04 -22.29 -7.19
N GLN A 208 1.06 -23.04 -6.97
CA GLN A 208 2.41 -22.56 -7.26
C GLN A 208 2.62 -22.31 -8.76
N GLN A 209 2.12 -23.20 -9.62
CA GLN A 209 2.21 -23.03 -11.06
C GLN A 209 1.40 -21.80 -11.53
N GLN A 210 0.20 -21.61 -10.98
CA GLN A 210 -0.62 -20.43 -11.26
C GLN A 210 0.01 -19.15 -10.73
N ALA A 211 0.52 -19.13 -9.50
CA ALA A 211 1.18 -17.97 -8.92
C ALA A 211 2.42 -17.57 -9.74
N ARG A 212 3.20 -18.56 -10.20
CA ARG A 212 4.34 -18.31 -11.09
C ARG A 212 3.91 -17.76 -12.44
N ALA A 213 2.86 -18.31 -13.05
CA ALA A 213 2.32 -17.79 -14.30
C ALA A 213 1.79 -16.35 -14.13
N ILE A 214 1.17 -16.02 -13.00
CA ILE A 214 0.71 -14.66 -12.69
C ILE A 214 1.91 -13.72 -12.54
N LEU A 215 2.95 -14.13 -11.81
CA LEU A 215 4.15 -13.31 -11.63
C LEU A 215 4.87 -13.08 -12.95
N ASP A 216 5.05 -14.11 -13.77
CA ASP A 216 5.69 -14.02 -15.09
C ASP A 216 4.91 -13.06 -16.00
N ASN A 217 3.57 -13.11 -15.97
CA ASN A 217 2.72 -12.16 -16.71
C ASN A 217 2.87 -10.72 -16.19
N GLN A 218 2.92 -10.52 -14.87
CA GLN A 218 3.11 -9.20 -14.26
C GLN A 218 4.49 -8.61 -14.61
N LEU A 219 5.54 -9.44 -14.65
CA LEU A 219 6.88 -9.04 -15.05
C LEU A 219 6.97 -8.73 -16.55
N ALA A 220 6.27 -9.50 -17.40
CA ALA A 220 6.23 -9.26 -18.84
C ALA A 220 5.57 -7.90 -19.20
N GLU A 221 4.69 -7.40 -18.33
CA GLU A 221 4.03 -6.10 -18.48
C GLU A 221 4.92 -4.90 -18.10
N LEU A 222 6.09 -5.12 -17.48
CA LEU A 222 7.01 -4.06 -17.10
C LEU A 222 7.52 -3.28 -18.30
N GLY A 223 7.37 -1.96 -18.24
CA GLY A 223 7.71 -1.01 -19.29
C GLY A 223 6.66 -0.86 -20.40
N ASP A 224 5.74 -1.81 -20.56
CA ASP A 224 4.62 -1.68 -21.51
C ASP A 224 3.38 -1.10 -20.85
N SER A 225 2.87 -1.71 -19.79
CA SER A 225 1.65 -1.26 -19.10
C SER A 225 1.91 -0.88 -17.65
N LYS A 226 3.06 -1.28 -17.08
CA LYS A 226 3.39 -1.09 -15.66
C LYS A 226 4.82 -0.60 -15.45
N THR A 227 5.03 0.15 -14.38
CA THR A 227 6.35 0.50 -13.82
C THR A 227 6.69 -0.48 -12.69
N LEU A 228 7.92 -0.47 -12.18
CA LEU A 228 8.28 -1.25 -10.98
C LEU A 228 7.43 -0.84 -9.77
N ARG A 229 7.12 0.45 -9.63
CA ARG A 229 6.13 0.94 -8.66
C ARG A 229 4.79 0.22 -8.84
N GLY A 230 4.28 0.16 -10.07
CA GLY A 230 3.02 -0.52 -10.39
C GLY A 230 3.04 -2.01 -10.03
N LEU A 231 4.18 -2.68 -10.24
CA LEU A 231 4.38 -4.07 -9.82
C LEU A 231 4.40 -4.20 -8.29
N VAL A 232 5.13 -3.34 -7.58
CA VAL A 232 5.17 -3.34 -6.10
C VAL A 232 3.77 -3.10 -5.53
N LEU A 233 3.01 -2.17 -6.09
CA LEU A 233 1.63 -1.93 -5.70
C LEU A 233 0.75 -3.16 -5.93
N ALA A 234 0.88 -3.82 -7.08
CA ALA A 234 0.10 -5.02 -7.39
C ALA A 234 0.41 -6.20 -6.46
N LEU A 235 1.68 -6.35 -6.04
CA LEU A 235 2.12 -7.44 -5.16
C LEU A 235 1.86 -7.17 -3.68
N THR A 236 2.00 -5.92 -3.23
CA THR A 236 2.01 -5.58 -1.80
C THR A 236 0.78 -4.80 -1.34
N GLY A 237 0.01 -4.25 -2.27
CA GLY A 237 -1.06 -3.28 -1.99
C GLY A 237 -0.56 -1.91 -1.50
N LYS A 238 0.77 -1.70 -1.41
CA LYS A 238 1.38 -0.45 -0.95
C LYS A 238 1.94 0.33 -2.14
N ASP A 239 1.57 1.60 -2.25
CA ASP A 239 2.09 2.48 -3.28
C ASP A 239 3.30 3.26 -2.77
N ILE A 240 4.50 2.91 -3.25
CA ILE A 240 5.74 3.61 -2.88
C ILE A 240 5.72 5.09 -3.29
N LEU A 241 4.89 5.47 -4.27
CA LEU A 241 4.77 6.86 -4.70
C LEU A 241 4.14 7.75 -3.63
N ASP A 242 3.40 7.21 -2.67
CA ASP A 242 2.84 8.01 -1.57
C ASP A 242 3.96 8.66 -0.72
N ALA A 243 5.10 7.97 -0.57
CA ALA A 243 6.27 8.50 0.14
C ALA A 243 7.14 9.40 -0.75
N ILE A 244 7.28 9.05 -2.04
CA ILE A 244 8.17 9.75 -2.99
C ILE A 244 7.55 11.04 -3.54
N ARG A 245 6.23 11.04 -3.80
CA ARG A 245 5.52 12.15 -4.46
C ARG A 245 5.66 13.48 -3.73
N PRO A 246 5.52 13.60 -2.40
CA PRO A 246 5.74 14.87 -1.70
C PRO A 246 7.14 15.45 -1.94
N GLN A 247 8.16 14.59 -2.06
CA GLN A 247 9.54 15.02 -2.31
C GLN A 247 9.71 15.52 -3.74
N LEU A 248 9.20 14.79 -4.72
CA LEU A 248 9.20 15.21 -6.13
C LEU A 248 8.44 16.53 -6.29
N ILE A 249 7.25 16.65 -5.69
CA ILE A 249 6.44 17.87 -5.72
C ILE A 249 7.21 19.05 -5.12
N ARG A 250 7.89 18.86 -3.98
CA ARG A 250 8.69 19.92 -3.35
C ARG A 250 9.81 20.42 -4.28
N ILE A 251 10.55 19.50 -4.91
CA ILE A 251 11.63 19.85 -5.84
C ILE A 251 11.07 20.55 -7.08
N CYS A 252 10.01 19.99 -7.68
CA CYS A 252 9.33 20.56 -8.83
C CYS A 252 8.75 21.95 -8.50
N ALA A 253 8.14 22.12 -7.33
CA ALA A 253 7.60 23.40 -6.88
C ALA A 253 8.72 24.43 -6.73
N SER A 254 9.81 24.10 -6.03
CA SER A 254 10.97 24.99 -5.86
C SER A 254 11.58 25.39 -7.21
N ALA A 255 11.62 24.47 -8.17
CA ALA A 255 12.03 24.77 -9.54
C ALA A 255 10.99 25.65 -10.27
N LEU A 256 9.70 25.43 -10.10
CA LEU A 256 8.69 26.08 -10.93
C LEU A 256 8.10 27.36 -10.33
N ASP A 257 8.56 27.75 -9.14
CA ASP A 257 8.07 28.83 -8.28
C ASP A 257 8.10 30.26 -8.89
N GLN A 258 8.75 30.48 -10.05
CA GLN A 258 8.79 31.77 -10.78
C GLN A 258 9.21 33.01 -9.94
N GLY A 259 9.90 32.81 -8.81
CA GLY A 259 10.37 33.92 -7.98
C GLY A 259 9.36 34.41 -6.95
N VAL A 260 8.31 33.64 -6.68
CA VAL A 260 7.34 33.95 -5.61
C VAL A 260 7.94 33.70 -4.23
N ALA A 261 8.71 32.63 -4.06
CA ALA A 261 9.45 32.32 -2.86
C ALA A 261 10.80 33.05 -2.80
N ALA A 262 11.14 33.52 -1.60
CA ALA A 262 12.44 34.14 -1.32
C ALA A 262 13.62 33.16 -1.39
N TRP A 263 13.35 31.86 -1.25
CA TRP A 263 14.35 30.79 -1.33
C TRP A 263 14.16 30.01 -2.62
N GLN A 264 15.10 30.18 -3.54
CA GLN A 264 15.16 29.52 -4.84
C GLN A 264 16.06 28.29 -4.74
N LEU A 265 15.87 27.32 -5.63
CA LEU A 265 16.83 26.21 -5.77
C LEU A 265 18.21 26.79 -6.18
N PRO A 266 19.27 26.61 -5.35
CA PRO A 266 20.59 27.14 -5.62
C PRO A 266 21.13 26.75 -7.00
N GLU A 267 21.79 27.69 -7.69
CA GLU A 267 22.53 27.47 -8.94
C GLU A 267 21.69 26.90 -10.12
N ARG A 268 20.36 26.79 -9.97
CA ARG A 268 19.48 26.21 -10.99
C ARG A 268 19.55 26.94 -12.33
N ALA A 269 19.70 28.26 -12.32
CA ALA A 269 19.79 29.06 -13.55
C ALA A 269 21.01 28.65 -14.41
N GLU A 270 22.08 28.16 -13.79
CA GLU A 270 23.31 27.76 -14.48
C GLU A 270 23.37 26.24 -14.71
N LEU A 271 22.95 25.44 -13.73
CA LEU A 271 23.07 23.98 -13.72
C LEU A 271 21.88 23.25 -14.34
N GLY A 272 20.72 23.92 -14.47
CA GLY A 272 19.46 23.26 -14.82
C GLY A 272 18.88 22.45 -13.65
N LEU A 273 17.74 21.78 -13.89
CA LEU A 273 16.97 21.13 -12.82
C LEU A 273 17.72 19.98 -12.13
N TYR A 274 18.19 19.01 -12.91
CA TYR A 274 18.77 17.77 -12.38
C TYR A 274 20.08 18.03 -11.60
N ARG A 275 21.02 18.76 -12.20
CA ARG A 275 22.32 19.04 -11.57
C ARG A 275 22.18 19.91 -10.32
N ALA A 276 21.29 20.90 -10.34
CA ALA A 276 21.01 21.71 -9.15
C ALA A 276 20.38 20.85 -8.04
N TRP A 277 19.42 19.98 -8.37
CA TRP A 277 18.87 19.02 -7.42
C TRP A 277 19.98 18.13 -6.82
N ARG A 278 20.81 17.48 -7.64
CA ARG A 278 21.90 16.61 -7.18
C ARG A 278 22.87 17.34 -6.23
N ALA A 279 23.26 18.56 -6.57
CA ALA A 279 24.13 19.38 -5.72
C ALA A 279 23.48 19.73 -4.36
N THR A 280 22.18 19.99 -4.36
CA THR A 280 21.43 20.34 -3.14
C THR A 280 21.02 19.15 -2.29
N ALA A 281 20.80 17.98 -2.89
CA ALA A 281 20.34 16.78 -2.20
C ALA A 281 21.34 16.31 -1.11
N ALA A 282 22.64 16.48 -1.36
CA ALA A 282 23.69 16.19 -0.38
C ALA A 282 23.67 17.12 0.85
N LEU A 283 23.02 18.28 0.75
CA LEU A 283 22.92 19.29 1.80
C LEU A 283 21.51 19.39 2.40
N ASP A 284 20.56 18.58 1.90
CA ASP A 284 19.17 18.64 2.32
C ASP A 284 19.02 18.06 3.74
N ALA A 285 18.47 18.86 4.66
CA ALA A 285 18.23 18.44 6.04
C ALA A 285 16.98 17.55 6.17
N ASN A 286 16.25 17.32 5.08
CA ASN A 286 15.08 16.46 5.05
C ASN A 286 15.48 14.98 5.28
N PRO A 287 14.95 14.31 6.33
CA PRO A 287 15.36 12.96 6.70
C PRO A 287 14.86 11.88 5.73
N PHE A 288 14.08 12.22 4.70
CA PHE A 288 13.48 11.24 3.79
C PHE A 288 14.50 10.23 3.22
N LEU A 289 15.69 10.70 2.82
CA LEU A 289 16.74 9.81 2.32
C LEU A 289 17.53 9.14 3.44
N HIS A 290 17.51 9.68 4.66
CA HIS A 290 18.25 9.14 5.80
C HIS A 290 17.69 7.79 6.28
N GLU A 291 16.45 7.45 5.91
CA GLU A 291 15.86 6.13 6.15
C GLU A 291 16.39 5.06 5.19
N LEU A 292 17.05 5.45 4.10
CA LEU A 292 17.66 4.52 3.15
C LEU A 292 19.14 4.30 3.52
N PRO A 293 19.60 3.04 3.67
CA PRO A 293 21.01 2.76 3.82
C PRO A 293 21.78 3.29 2.59
N ASP A 294 22.98 3.81 2.83
CA ASP A 294 23.94 4.21 1.79
C ASP A 294 23.45 5.28 0.79
N TRP A 295 22.39 6.04 1.12
CA TRP A 295 21.81 7.06 0.21
C TRP A 295 22.82 8.12 -0.26
N GLN A 296 23.79 8.46 0.59
CA GLN A 296 24.84 9.43 0.25
C GLN A 296 25.77 8.89 -0.82
N GLU A 297 26.11 7.59 -0.76
CA GLU A 297 26.92 6.90 -1.75
C GLU A 297 26.16 6.80 -3.07
N ILE A 298 24.88 6.41 -3.02
CA ILE A 298 23.99 6.36 -4.18
C ILE A 298 23.98 7.72 -4.91
N ILE A 299 23.74 8.83 -4.21
CA ILE A 299 23.71 10.16 -4.83
C ILE A 299 25.08 10.60 -5.37
N ALA A 300 26.16 10.25 -4.66
CA ALA A 300 27.52 10.59 -5.08
C ALA A 300 27.89 9.87 -6.39
N GLU A 301 27.48 8.61 -6.54
CA GLU A 301 27.73 7.78 -7.72
C GLU A 301 26.87 8.15 -8.93
N LEU A 302 25.77 8.89 -8.76
CA LEU A 302 24.95 9.35 -9.88
C LEU A 302 25.77 10.19 -10.87
N PRO A 303 25.63 9.95 -12.19
CA PRO A 303 26.24 10.79 -13.22
C PRO A 303 25.82 12.27 -13.12
N GLU A 304 26.68 13.17 -13.60
CA GLU A 304 26.38 14.61 -13.68
C GLU A 304 25.31 14.94 -14.74
N ASP A 305 25.15 14.07 -15.74
CA ASP A 305 24.20 14.24 -16.82
C ASP A 305 22.92 13.44 -16.55
N ALA A 306 21.76 14.05 -16.80
CA ALA A 306 20.46 13.44 -16.54
C ALA A 306 20.19 12.24 -17.46
N ILE A 307 20.64 12.28 -18.71
CA ILE A 307 20.46 11.17 -19.67
C ILE A 307 21.33 9.99 -19.25
N ASP A 308 22.58 10.26 -18.85
CA ASP A 308 23.48 9.19 -18.39
C ASP A 308 22.94 8.56 -17.10
N THR A 309 22.36 9.36 -16.20
CA THR A 309 21.69 8.87 -15.00
C THR A 309 20.52 7.95 -15.34
N ILE A 310 19.65 8.35 -16.27
CA ILE A 310 18.55 7.50 -16.74
C ILE A 310 19.07 6.17 -17.29
N ILE A 311 20.16 6.18 -18.07
CA ILE A 311 20.75 4.95 -18.64
C ILE A 311 21.27 4.03 -17.53
N VAL A 312 22.02 4.57 -16.57
CA VAL A 312 22.58 3.81 -15.44
C VAL A 312 21.46 3.19 -14.61
N GLU A 313 20.45 3.99 -14.22
CA GLU A 313 19.35 3.52 -13.39
C GLU A 313 18.49 2.46 -14.09
N LEU A 314 18.14 2.67 -15.37
CA LEU A 314 17.36 1.67 -16.12
C LEU A 314 18.13 0.35 -16.30
N SER A 315 19.47 0.43 -16.39
CA SER A 315 20.33 -0.74 -16.46
C SER A 315 20.47 -1.45 -15.10
N HIS A 316 20.63 -0.69 -14.01
CA HIS A 316 20.67 -1.22 -12.64
C HIS A 316 19.36 -1.91 -12.23
N LEU A 317 18.24 -1.42 -12.73
CA LEU A 317 16.91 -2.00 -12.51
C LEU A 317 16.62 -3.20 -13.43
N ASP A 318 17.57 -3.62 -14.26
CA ASP A 318 17.44 -4.70 -15.24
C ASP A 318 16.19 -4.56 -16.14
N ILE A 319 15.79 -3.33 -16.46
CA ILE A 319 14.67 -3.09 -17.37
C ILE A 319 15.15 -3.38 -18.80
N PRO A 320 14.46 -4.26 -19.56
CA PRO A 320 14.87 -4.56 -20.94
C PRO A 320 14.94 -3.30 -21.80
N GLN A 321 16.03 -3.15 -22.57
CA GLN A 321 16.32 -1.92 -23.33
C GLN A 321 15.21 -1.54 -24.32
N ASP A 322 14.54 -2.53 -24.92
CA ASP A 322 13.40 -2.32 -25.81
C ASP A 322 12.17 -1.72 -25.10
N LYS A 323 12.09 -1.87 -23.77
CA LYS A 323 11.01 -1.36 -22.92
C LYS A 323 11.27 0.03 -22.37
N TRP A 324 12.50 0.56 -22.49
CA TRP A 324 12.86 1.87 -21.90
C TRP A 324 11.96 3.04 -22.33
N PRO A 325 11.63 3.23 -23.63
CA PRO A 325 10.77 4.34 -24.02
C PRO A 325 9.38 4.24 -23.39
N GLY A 326 8.86 3.00 -23.34
CA GLY A 326 7.61 2.71 -22.71
C GLY A 326 7.64 3.06 -21.23
N TYR A 327 8.62 2.52 -20.51
CA TYR A 327 8.81 2.72 -19.08
C TYR A 327 8.90 4.20 -18.68
N LEU A 328 9.73 4.99 -19.39
CA LEU A 328 9.88 6.43 -19.15
C LEU A 328 8.58 7.22 -19.34
N GLN A 329 7.80 6.88 -20.38
CA GLN A 329 6.49 7.47 -20.58
C GLN A 329 5.56 7.21 -19.39
N ARG A 330 5.57 5.99 -18.82
CA ARG A 330 4.71 5.67 -17.68
C ARG A 330 5.17 6.44 -16.44
N LEU A 331 6.47 6.47 -16.15
CA LEU A 331 7.04 7.28 -15.07
C LEU A 331 6.62 8.75 -15.16
N ALA A 332 6.71 9.35 -16.35
CA ALA A 332 6.29 10.73 -16.58
C ALA A 332 4.79 10.95 -16.27
N LEU A 333 3.95 9.94 -16.49
CA LEU A 333 2.50 10.00 -16.21
C LEU A 333 2.15 9.78 -14.73
N GLU A 334 3.08 9.35 -13.88
CA GLU A 334 2.80 9.08 -12.45
C GLU A 334 2.65 10.34 -11.59
N ILE A 335 3.18 11.47 -12.07
CA ILE A 335 3.07 12.80 -11.44
C ILE A 335 2.34 13.76 -12.40
N PRO A 336 1.04 13.52 -12.65
CA PRO A 336 0.26 14.32 -13.58
C PRO A 336 0.24 15.79 -13.15
N GLY A 337 0.21 16.69 -14.13
CA GLY A 337 0.38 18.12 -13.92
C GLY A 337 1.85 18.54 -13.84
N TRP A 338 2.63 18.02 -12.89
CA TRP A 338 4.04 18.40 -12.71
C TRP A 338 4.92 18.06 -13.92
N SER A 339 4.82 16.83 -14.43
CA SER A 339 5.57 16.44 -15.63
C SER A 339 5.20 17.29 -16.85
N GLY A 340 3.91 17.62 -17.01
CA GLY A 340 3.44 18.50 -18.08
C GLY A 340 3.96 19.93 -17.95
N ILE A 341 3.96 20.49 -16.74
CA ILE A 341 4.51 21.84 -16.49
C ILE A 341 6.02 21.87 -16.76
N ILE A 342 6.76 20.83 -16.37
CA ILE A 342 8.19 20.72 -16.68
C ILE A 342 8.39 20.66 -18.20
N ASN A 343 7.65 19.78 -18.88
CA ASN A 343 7.73 19.59 -20.32
C ASN A 343 7.43 20.89 -21.10
N TRP A 344 6.38 21.62 -20.72
CA TRP A 344 6.01 22.88 -21.35
C TRP A 344 7.06 24.00 -21.19
N ARG A 345 7.91 23.93 -20.14
CA ARG A 345 8.90 24.98 -19.83
C ARG A 345 10.32 24.68 -20.32
N GLN A 346 10.56 23.54 -20.97
CA GLN A 346 11.88 23.21 -21.52
C GLN A 346 12.21 24.03 -22.76
#